data_AF-A0A2D7XU14-F1
#
_entry.id   AF-A0A2D7XU14-F1
#
_cell.length_a   1.000
_cell.length_b   1.000
_cell.length_c   1.000
_cell.angle_alpha   90.00
_cell.angle_beta   90.00
_cell.angle_gamma   90.00
#
_symmetry.space_group_name_H-M   'P 1'
#
loop_
_entity.id
_entity.type
_entity.pdbx_description
1 polymer ?
#
loop_
_entity_poly.entity_id
_entity_poly.type
_entity_poly.pdbx_seq_one_letter_code
_entity_poly.pdbx_strand_id
1 'polypeptide(L)'
;MGTHMLLLKSLIKTVLMAGLVSCPLLSHAGEPPEGVPQAYIDAGETIIDVGYSLSEPFDNGDYITTSIRPEGLCGMTKTQETYSEGGDHLKTIVTTYDLARIDPETIQSDNLGGIKFLAIDGAPVFPQRTVFGGNFAMDLPGDNLSVDDAETDIEPMIEALSYLVEYCTTPEA
;
A
#
# COMPACT_ATOMS: atom_id res chain seq x y z
N MET A 1 -26.96 -3.74 -21.15
CA MET A 1 -25.61 -3.13 -21.07
C MET A 1 -24.89 -3.66 -19.83
N GLY A 2 -24.56 -4.96 -19.78
CA GLY A 2 -24.03 -5.58 -18.55
C GLY A 2 -22.92 -6.63 -18.78
N THR A 3 -22.77 -7.14 -19.99
CA THR A 3 -21.79 -8.19 -20.32
C THR A 3 -20.45 -7.65 -20.83
N HIS A 4 -20.42 -6.43 -21.37
CA HIS A 4 -19.17 -5.81 -21.85
C HIS A 4 -18.28 -5.27 -20.72
N MET A 5 -18.86 -4.92 -19.56
CA MET A 5 -18.13 -4.34 -18.42
C MET A 5 -17.33 -5.40 -17.64
N LEU A 6 -17.82 -6.64 -17.59
CA LEU A 6 -17.14 -7.78 -16.96
C LEU A 6 -15.90 -8.24 -17.74
N LEU A 7 -15.95 -8.19 -19.08
CA LEU A 7 -14.81 -8.53 -19.94
C LEU A 7 -13.70 -7.49 -19.88
N LEU A 8 -14.04 -6.21 -19.69
CA LEU A 8 -13.06 -5.13 -19.54
C LEU A 8 -12.32 -5.23 -18.19
N LYS A 9 -13.04 -5.51 -17.09
CA LYS A 9 -12.43 -5.78 -15.77
C LYS A 9 -11.45 -6.97 -15.83
N SER A 10 -11.80 -8.03 -16.56
CA SER A 10 -10.96 -9.23 -16.73
C SER A 10 -9.73 -8.99 -17.62
N LEU A 11 -9.87 -8.22 -18.71
CA LEU A 11 -8.73 -7.89 -19.57
C LEU A 11 -7.76 -6.88 -18.92
N ILE A 12 -8.26 -5.90 -18.16
CA ILE A 12 -7.41 -4.90 -17.47
C ILE A 12 -6.59 -5.57 -16.35
N LYS A 13 -7.18 -6.52 -15.60
CA LYS A 13 -6.43 -7.36 -14.64
C LYS A 13 -5.28 -8.14 -15.31
N THR A 14 -5.40 -8.47 -16.59
CA THR A 14 -4.39 -9.28 -17.31
C THR A 14 -3.27 -8.44 -17.92
N VAL A 15 -3.49 -7.14 -18.19
CA VAL A 15 -2.50 -6.28 -18.86
C VAL A 15 -1.69 -5.41 -17.89
N LEU A 16 -2.20 -5.09 -16.69
CA LEU A 16 -1.48 -4.27 -15.71
C LEU A 16 -0.39 -5.01 -14.90
N MET A 17 -0.13 -6.29 -15.16
CA MET A 17 0.99 -7.02 -14.55
C MET A 17 2.37 -6.70 -15.17
N ALA A 18 2.44 -5.86 -16.20
CA ALA A 18 3.69 -5.59 -16.92
C ALA A 18 4.48 -4.36 -16.42
N GLY A 19 4.02 -3.68 -15.37
CA GLY A 19 4.64 -2.48 -14.81
C GLY A 19 5.28 -2.69 -13.45
N LEU A 20 5.82 -3.88 -13.15
CA LEU A 20 6.63 -4.11 -11.96
C LEU A 20 7.94 -3.32 -12.07
N VAL A 21 7.93 -2.08 -11.58
CA VAL A 21 9.17 -1.42 -11.17
C VAL A 21 9.75 -2.30 -10.07
N SER A 22 10.82 -3.01 -10.42
CA SER A 22 11.61 -3.84 -9.50
C SER A 22 11.99 -3.03 -8.27
N CYS A 23 11.24 -3.21 -7.18
CA CYS A 23 11.79 -3.03 -5.84
C CYS A 23 12.69 -4.26 -5.58
N PRO A 24 14.00 -4.09 -5.37
CA PRO A 24 14.93 -5.20 -5.22
C PRO A 24 14.79 -5.96 -3.89
N LEU A 25 13.76 -5.72 -3.07
CA LEU A 25 13.71 -6.32 -1.73
C LEU A 25 12.86 -7.59 -1.62
N LEU A 26 11.94 -7.89 -2.54
CA LEU A 26 11.10 -9.10 -2.43
C LEU A 26 10.88 -9.88 -3.75
N SER A 27 11.61 -9.57 -4.83
CA SER A 27 11.48 -10.27 -6.12
C SER A 27 12.62 -11.24 -6.46
N HIS A 28 13.48 -11.58 -5.50
CA HIS A 28 14.39 -12.71 -5.63
C HIS A 28 14.11 -13.61 -4.45
N ALA A 29 14.15 -14.93 -4.68
CA ALA A 29 14.30 -15.95 -3.67
C ALA A 29 15.65 -15.80 -2.94
N GLY A 30 15.89 -14.62 -2.35
CA GLY A 30 16.95 -14.35 -1.40
C GLY A 30 16.41 -14.74 -0.05
N GLU A 31 17.21 -15.54 0.67
CA GLU A 31 16.90 -15.89 2.06
C GLU A 31 16.55 -14.62 2.85
N PRO A 32 15.55 -14.70 3.74
CA PRO A 32 15.23 -13.60 4.62
C PRO A 32 16.48 -13.11 5.35
N PRO A 33 16.58 -11.81 5.67
CA PRO A 33 17.71 -11.30 6.43
C PRO A 33 17.92 -12.18 7.67
N GLU A 34 19.16 -12.63 7.87
CA GLU A 34 19.50 -13.56 8.95
C GLU A 34 19.00 -13.00 10.30
N GLY A 35 18.21 -13.78 11.04
CA GLY A 35 17.63 -13.37 12.33
C GLY A 35 16.19 -12.82 12.27
N VAL A 36 15.60 -12.64 11.09
CA VAL A 36 14.20 -12.20 10.98
C VAL A 36 13.24 -13.40 11.16
N PRO A 37 12.23 -13.32 12.05
CA PRO A 37 11.26 -14.40 12.25
C PRO A 37 10.41 -14.66 11.00
N GLN A 38 10.03 -15.93 10.76
CA GLN A 38 9.17 -16.28 9.62
C GLN A 38 7.85 -15.49 9.60
N ALA A 39 7.26 -15.26 10.78
CA ALA A 39 6.02 -14.47 10.90
C ALA A 39 6.16 -13.03 10.38
N TYR A 40 7.36 -12.43 10.44
CA TYR A 40 7.63 -11.12 9.84
C TYR A 40 7.54 -11.19 8.31
N ILE A 41 8.10 -12.25 7.73
CA ILE A 41 8.09 -12.45 6.28
C ILE A 41 6.65 -12.67 5.81
N ASP A 42 5.91 -13.56 6.49
CA ASP A 42 4.52 -13.89 6.16
C ASP A 42 3.62 -12.64 6.27
N ALA A 43 3.85 -11.79 7.27
CA ALA A 43 3.15 -10.51 7.39
C ALA A 43 3.50 -9.58 6.22
N GLY A 44 4.78 -9.47 5.84
CA GLY A 44 5.20 -8.69 4.68
C GLY A 44 4.58 -9.17 3.36
N GLU A 45 4.50 -10.47 3.14
CA GLU A 45 3.82 -11.08 1.98
C GLU A 45 2.33 -10.77 1.99
N THR A 46 1.68 -10.85 3.15
CA THR A 46 0.27 -10.49 3.32
C THR A 46 0.01 -9.03 2.93
N ILE A 47 0.88 -8.09 3.33
CA ILE A 47 0.79 -6.68 2.89
C ILE A 47 0.90 -6.57 1.36
N ILE A 48 1.75 -7.37 0.72
CA ILE A 48 1.90 -7.32 -0.74
C ILE A 48 0.63 -7.82 -1.46
N ASP A 49 0.09 -8.93 -0.98
CA ASP A 49 -1.06 -9.63 -1.57
C ASP A 49 -2.35 -8.82 -1.44
N VAL A 50 -2.55 -8.18 -0.29
CA VAL A 50 -3.77 -7.40 0.01
C VAL A 50 -3.60 -5.91 -0.31
N GLY A 51 -2.37 -5.40 -0.27
CA GLY A 51 -2.08 -3.97 -0.42
C GLY A 51 -2.11 -3.44 -1.86
N TYR A 52 -2.86 -4.06 -2.76
CA TYR A 52 -3.06 -3.57 -4.12
C TYR A 52 -4.54 -3.29 -4.37
N SER A 53 -4.87 -2.06 -4.76
CA SER A 53 -6.24 -1.67 -5.10
C SER A 53 -6.33 -0.89 -6.41
N LEU A 54 -7.49 -0.99 -7.06
CA LEU A 54 -7.85 -0.22 -8.24
C LEU A 54 -9.15 0.54 -7.97
N SER A 55 -9.12 1.87 -8.08
CA SER A 55 -10.32 2.68 -7.91
C SER A 55 -11.34 2.41 -9.01
N GLU A 56 -12.61 2.69 -8.73
CA GLU A 56 -13.55 2.94 -9.81
C GLU A 56 -13.11 4.16 -10.63
N PRO A 57 -13.41 4.21 -11.94
CA PRO A 57 -13.15 5.40 -12.74
C PRO A 57 -13.91 6.60 -12.21
N PHE A 58 -13.27 7.77 -12.19
CA PHE A 58 -13.91 9.05 -11.91
C PHE A 58 -14.81 9.49 -13.07
N ASP A 59 -15.58 10.57 -12.89
CA ASP A 59 -16.48 11.11 -13.91
C ASP A 59 -15.79 11.46 -15.24
N ASN A 60 -14.48 11.75 -15.21
CA ASN A 60 -13.66 12.03 -16.40
C ASN A 60 -12.99 10.78 -16.99
N GLY A 61 -13.27 9.60 -16.45
CA GLY A 61 -12.72 8.32 -16.89
C GLY A 61 -11.32 7.98 -16.33
N ASP A 62 -10.68 8.90 -15.61
CA ASP A 62 -9.39 8.63 -14.95
C ASP A 62 -9.59 7.60 -13.82
N TYR A 63 -8.52 6.87 -13.47
CA TYR A 63 -8.54 5.93 -12.36
C TYR A 63 -7.21 5.93 -11.60
N ILE A 64 -7.22 5.43 -10.37
CA ILE A 64 -6.05 5.33 -9.50
C ILE A 64 -5.76 3.86 -9.20
N THR A 65 -4.50 3.46 -9.33
CA THR A 65 -3.98 2.25 -8.68
C THR A 65 -3.26 2.64 -7.40
N THR A 66 -3.39 1.82 -6.36
CA THR A 66 -2.60 1.95 -5.15
C THR A 66 -1.87 0.63 -4.91
N SER A 67 -0.59 0.71 -4.54
CA SER A 67 0.20 -0.45 -4.13
C SER A 67 0.96 -0.13 -2.85
N ILE A 68 0.96 -1.07 -1.90
CA ILE A 68 1.64 -0.95 -0.62
C ILE A 68 2.69 -2.05 -0.53
N ARG A 69 3.92 -1.69 -0.19
CA ARG A 69 5.07 -2.60 -0.20
C ARG A 69 5.95 -2.35 1.03
N PRO A 70 6.31 -3.39 1.80
CA PRO A 70 7.39 -3.31 2.78
C PRO A 70 8.71 -2.92 2.09
N GLU A 71 9.52 -2.12 2.77
CA GLU A 71 10.81 -1.60 2.31
C GLU A 71 11.84 -1.71 3.44
N GLY A 72 12.75 -2.69 3.33
CA GLY A 72 13.70 -3.00 4.40
C GLY A 72 13.00 -3.58 5.63
N LEU A 73 13.60 -3.40 6.81
CA LEU A 73 13.11 -4.04 8.04
C LEU A 73 11.98 -3.28 8.75
N CYS A 74 11.94 -1.95 8.65
CA CYS A 74 10.92 -1.13 9.31
C CYS A 74 10.40 -0.01 8.40
N GLY A 75 10.64 -0.12 7.10
CA GLY A 75 10.09 0.80 6.12
C GLY A 75 8.90 0.17 5.40
N MET A 76 8.01 1.01 4.91
CA MET A 76 6.94 0.65 3.99
C MET A 76 6.68 1.81 3.05
N THR A 77 6.23 1.54 1.83
CA THR A 77 5.81 2.57 0.88
C THR A 77 4.40 2.32 0.39
N LYS A 78 3.64 3.41 0.20
CA LYS A 78 2.42 3.44 -0.58
C LYS A 78 2.69 4.24 -1.85
N THR A 79 2.47 3.61 -2.99
CA THR A 79 2.53 4.24 -4.31
C THR A 79 1.13 4.36 -4.85
N GLN A 80 0.75 5.56 -5.28
CA GLN A 80 -0.51 5.83 -5.95
C GLN A 80 -0.24 6.37 -7.34
N GLU A 81 -0.78 5.71 -8.35
CA GLU A 81 -0.59 6.08 -9.76
C GLU A 81 -1.92 6.43 -10.38
N THR A 82 -1.99 7.58 -11.03
CA THR A 82 -3.19 8.04 -11.74
C THR A 82 -3.01 7.82 -13.23
N TYR A 83 -4.02 7.23 -13.87
CA TYR A 83 -4.07 7.00 -15.30
C TYR A 83 -5.30 7.66 -15.91
N SER A 84 -5.19 8.05 -17.17
CA SER A 84 -6.34 8.48 -17.96
C SER A 84 -7.25 7.31 -18.33
N GLU A 85 -8.46 7.59 -18.83
CA GLU A 85 -9.35 6.57 -19.41
C GLU A 85 -8.65 5.73 -20.50
N GLY A 86 -7.73 6.36 -21.25
CA GLY A 86 -6.93 5.71 -22.29
C GLY A 86 -5.73 4.91 -21.79
N GLY A 87 -5.45 4.94 -20.48
CA GLY A 87 -4.33 4.25 -19.85
C GLY A 87 -3.01 5.04 -19.84
N ASP A 88 -3.02 6.33 -20.20
CA ASP A 88 -1.82 7.16 -20.11
C ASP A 88 -1.50 7.47 -18.65
N HIS A 89 -0.24 7.28 -18.25
CA HIS A 89 0.21 7.60 -16.90
C HIS A 89 0.27 9.11 -16.69
N LEU A 90 -0.47 9.62 -15.71
CA LEU A 90 -0.62 11.05 -15.46
C LEU A 90 0.18 11.52 -14.24
N LYS A 91 0.22 10.72 -13.18
CA LYS A 91 0.79 11.13 -11.88
C LYS A 91 1.23 9.93 -11.06
N THR A 92 2.32 10.08 -10.29
CA THR A 92 2.69 9.15 -9.22
C THR A 92 2.94 9.90 -7.92
N ILE A 93 2.28 9.48 -6.85
CA ILE A 93 2.51 9.94 -5.48
C ILE A 93 3.08 8.78 -4.68
N VAL A 94 4.15 9.02 -3.94
CA VAL A 94 4.76 8.05 -3.02
C VAL A 94 4.67 8.60 -1.61
N THR A 95 4.16 7.78 -0.71
CA THR A 95 4.21 8.00 0.74
C THR A 95 5.15 6.97 1.36
N THR A 96 6.11 7.42 2.18
CA THR A 96 7.04 6.54 2.88
C THR A 96 6.67 6.50 4.35
N TYR A 97 6.60 5.30 4.92
CA TYR A 97 6.32 5.05 6.32
C TYR A 97 7.54 4.45 7.00
N ASP A 98 7.84 4.95 8.18
CA ASP A 98 8.67 4.28 9.17
C ASP A 98 7.71 3.62 10.17
N LEU A 99 7.66 2.29 10.15
CA LEU A 99 6.73 1.50 10.96
C LEU A 99 6.95 1.73 12.45
N ALA A 100 8.17 2.06 12.89
CA ALA A 100 8.47 2.38 14.27
C ALA A 100 7.83 3.70 14.75
N ARG A 101 7.28 4.49 13.82
CA ARG A 101 6.61 5.77 14.11
C ARG A 101 5.09 5.69 14.04
N ILE A 102 4.52 4.54 13.66
CA ILE A 102 3.08 4.31 13.68
C ILE A 102 2.66 4.02 15.13
N ASP A 103 1.56 4.63 15.56
CA ASP A 103 0.93 4.29 16.84
C ASP A 103 0.12 3.00 16.68
N PRO A 104 0.55 1.88 17.31
CA PRO A 104 -0.11 0.58 17.16
C PRO A 104 -1.57 0.60 17.65
N GLU A 105 -1.93 1.47 18.60
CA GLU A 105 -3.30 1.55 19.14
C GLU A 105 -4.29 2.15 18.14
N THR A 106 -3.79 2.76 17.06
CA THR A 106 -4.63 3.47 16.08
C THR A 106 -4.93 2.66 14.82
N ILE A 107 -4.23 1.54 14.62
CA ILE A 107 -4.39 0.65 13.46
C ILE A 107 -5.75 -0.02 13.55
N GLN A 108 -6.64 0.31 12.63
CA GLN A 108 -7.99 -0.25 12.61
C GLN A 108 -8.64 -0.08 11.23
N SER A 109 -9.72 -0.84 11.01
CA SER A 109 -10.61 -0.66 9.87
C SER A 109 -11.16 0.76 9.78
N ASP A 110 -11.26 1.30 8.57
CA ASP A 110 -12.06 2.50 8.29
C ASP A 110 -13.55 2.19 8.03
N ASN A 111 -13.93 0.91 8.00
CA ASN A 111 -15.25 0.35 7.63
C ASN A 111 -15.67 0.59 6.18
N LEU A 112 -14.74 0.95 5.29
CA LEU A 112 -14.95 1.24 3.87
C LEU A 112 -13.96 0.47 2.97
N GLY A 113 -13.36 -0.62 3.49
CA GLY A 113 -12.36 -1.38 2.74
C GLY A 113 -10.96 -0.75 2.79
N GLY A 114 -10.64 -0.07 3.89
CA GLY A 114 -9.32 0.48 4.15
C GLY A 114 -8.88 0.35 5.61
N ILE A 115 -7.61 0.65 5.85
CA ILE A 115 -6.98 0.63 7.17
C ILE A 115 -6.45 2.01 7.47
N LYS A 116 -6.89 2.58 8.59
CA LYS A 116 -6.41 3.87 9.08
C LYS A 116 -5.44 3.68 10.24
N PHE A 117 -4.47 4.57 10.32
CA PHE A 117 -3.53 4.66 11.44
C PHE A 117 -3.03 6.10 11.59
N LEU A 118 -2.46 6.40 12.75
CA LEU A 118 -1.78 7.66 13.06
C LEU A 118 -0.32 7.40 13.41
N ALA A 119 0.49 8.45 13.32
CA ALA A 119 1.79 8.48 13.92
C ALA A 119 1.68 8.58 15.46
N ILE A 120 2.72 8.14 16.16
CA ILE A 120 2.90 8.38 17.60
C ILE A 120 2.78 9.89 17.85
N ASP A 121 1.97 10.25 18.85
CA ASP A 121 1.62 11.63 19.22
C ASP A 121 0.96 12.47 18.10
N GLY A 122 0.53 11.85 17.00
CA GLY A 122 -0.08 12.53 15.84
C GLY A 122 0.88 13.46 15.08
N ALA A 123 2.19 13.25 15.21
CA ALA A 123 3.20 14.07 14.55
C ALA A 123 3.18 13.85 13.02
N PRO A 124 3.32 14.91 12.18
CA PRO A 124 3.40 14.76 10.73
C PRO A 124 4.77 14.24 10.31
N VAL A 125 4.88 12.93 10.08
CA VAL A 125 6.17 12.24 10.02
C VAL A 125 6.32 11.29 8.85
N PHE A 126 5.26 11.09 8.08
CA PHE A 126 5.26 10.23 6.90
C PHE A 126 5.36 11.08 5.63
N PRO A 127 6.53 11.13 4.98
CA PRO A 127 6.71 11.99 3.81
C PRO A 127 5.89 11.47 2.63
N GLN A 128 5.05 12.34 2.09
CA GLN A 128 4.31 12.14 0.86
C GLN A 128 4.82 13.12 -0.20
N ARG A 129 5.10 12.61 -1.40
CA ARG A 129 5.62 13.41 -2.51
C ARG A 129 5.14 12.92 -3.86
N THR A 130 4.91 13.86 -4.77
CA THR A 130 4.72 13.55 -6.19
C THR A 130 6.10 13.32 -6.82
N VAL A 131 6.29 12.15 -7.41
CA VAL A 131 7.53 11.77 -8.12
C VAL A 131 7.39 11.87 -9.64
N PHE A 132 6.16 11.96 -10.14
CA PHE A 132 5.82 12.18 -11.54
C PHE A 132 4.50 12.94 -11.67
N GLY A 133 4.35 13.83 -12.66
CA GLY A 133 3.09 14.53 -12.94
C GLY A 133 2.78 15.75 -12.05
N GLY A 134 3.78 16.36 -11.41
CA GLY A 134 3.61 17.58 -10.63
C GLY A 134 4.70 17.81 -9.57
N ASN A 135 4.54 18.87 -8.78
CA ASN A 135 5.43 19.22 -7.67
C ASN A 135 4.60 19.41 -6.40
N PHE A 136 4.47 18.35 -5.62
CA PHE A 136 3.78 18.37 -4.33
C PHE A 136 4.59 17.55 -3.32
N ALA A 137 4.71 18.06 -2.10
CA ALA A 137 5.32 17.36 -0.99
C ALA A 137 4.70 17.84 0.33
N MET A 138 4.47 16.91 1.26
CA MET A 138 4.06 17.19 2.63
C MET A 138 4.41 16.01 3.54
N ASP A 139 4.40 16.22 4.85
CA ASP A 139 4.47 15.14 5.83
C ASP A 139 3.07 14.90 6.43
N LEU A 140 2.66 13.64 6.51
CA LEU A 140 1.35 13.24 7.02
C LEU A 140 1.44 12.77 8.48
N PRO A 141 0.43 13.10 9.32
CA PRO A 141 0.35 12.61 10.70
C PRO A 141 -0.25 11.21 10.83
N GLY A 142 -0.64 10.60 9.72
CA GLY A 142 -1.36 9.35 9.63
C GLY A 142 -1.86 9.16 8.20
N ASP A 143 -2.44 8.01 7.91
CA ASP A 143 -2.92 7.70 6.56
C ASP A 143 -4.08 6.71 6.58
N ASN A 144 -4.72 6.57 5.42
CA ASN A 144 -5.65 5.49 5.11
C ASN A 144 -5.11 4.67 3.92
N LEU A 145 -4.96 3.37 4.14
CA LEU A 145 -4.50 2.39 3.17
C LEU A 145 -5.72 1.72 2.54
N SER A 146 -6.01 2.03 1.28
CA SER A 146 -7.12 1.41 0.53
C SER A 146 -6.69 0.08 -0.08
N VAL A 147 -7.45 -0.99 0.16
CA VAL A 147 -7.00 -2.37 -0.12
C VAL A 147 -7.73 -3.11 -1.24
N ASP A 148 -8.98 -2.78 -1.58
CA ASP A 148 -9.55 -2.98 -2.93
C ASP A 148 -10.96 -2.36 -2.97
N ASP A 149 -11.91 -3.05 -2.33
CA ASP A 149 -13.31 -2.71 -2.22
C ASP A 149 -13.87 -3.07 -0.83
N ALA A 150 -15.11 -2.67 -0.55
CA ALA A 150 -15.76 -2.92 0.74
C ALA A 150 -16.05 -4.40 1.03
N GLU A 151 -15.89 -5.30 0.05
CA GLU A 151 -16.11 -6.74 0.21
C GLU A 151 -14.81 -7.50 0.53
N THR A 152 -13.66 -6.85 0.39
CA THR A 152 -12.36 -7.42 0.71
C THR A 152 -12.20 -7.62 2.21
N ASP A 153 -11.81 -8.83 2.61
CA ASP A 153 -11.47 -9.12 4.01
C ASP A 153 -10.14 -8.41 4.35
N ILE A 154 -10.25 -7.32 5.10
CA ILE A 154 -9.12 -6.48 5.47
C ILE A 154 -8.41 -6.96 6.74
N GLU A 155 -9.01 -7.90 7.48
CA GLU A 155 -8.49 -8.37 8.77
C GLU A 155 -7.06 -8.93 8.64
N PRO A 156 -6.72 -9.75 7.62
CA PRO A 156 -5.34 -10.23 7.44
C PRO A 156 -4.33 -9.10 7.31
N MET A 157 -4.71 -7.99 6.67
CA MET A 157 -3.81 -6.85 6.51
C MET A 157 -3.70 -6.00 7.77
N ILE A 158 -4.76 -5.91 8.58
CA ILE A 158 -4.70 -5.29 9.92
C ILE A 158 -3.77 -6.09 10.82
N GLU A 159 -3.91 -7.42 10.87
CA GLU A 159 -3.05 -8.31 11.65
C GLU A 159 -1.58 -8.21 11.20
N ALA A 160 -1.33 -8.26 9.90
CA ALA A 160 0.00 -8.14 9.32
C ALA A 160 0.64 -6.78 9.64
N LEU A 161 -0.08 -5.66 9.44
CA LEU A 161 0.44 -4.33 9.74
C LEU A 161 0.72 -4.16 11.23
N SER A 162 -0.18 -4.65 12.09
CA SER A 162 -0.02 -4.59 13.55
C SER A 162 1.21 -5.37 13.98
N TYR A 163 1.42 -6.58 13.44
CA TYR A 163 2.61 -7.38 13.72
C TYR A 163 3.90 -6.66 13.33
N LEU A 164 3.96 -6.08 12.12
CA LEU A 164 5.15 -5.38 11.64
C LEU A 164 5.44 -4.11 12.45
N VAL A 165 4.41 -3.37 12.86
CA VAL A 165 4.56 -2.20 13.73
C VAL A 165 5.02 -2.60 15.13
N GLU A 166 4.44 -3.64 15.73
CA GLU A 166 4.86 -4.16 17.03
C GLU A 166 6.32 -4.63 17.00
N TYR A 167 6.71 -5.36 15.94
CA TYR A 167 8.08 -5.80 15.73
C TYR A 167 9.07 -4.62 15.67
N CYS A 168 8.69 -3.54 14.98
CA CYS A 168 9.55 -2.36 14.79
C CYS A 168 9.54 -1.37 15.95
N THR A 169 8.56 -1.46 16.86
CA THR A 169 8.44 -0.57 18.04
C THR A 169 8.94 -1.23 19.32
N THR A 170 9.06 -2.55 19.35
CA THR A 170 9.60 -3.28 20.50
C THR A 170 11.14 -3.21 20.46
N PRO A 171 11.81 -2.62 21.46
CA PRO A 171 13.25 -2.73 21.56
C PRO A 171 13.62 -4.20 21.77
N GLU A 172 14.45 -4.76 20.89
CA GLU A 172 15.03 -6.09 21.09
C GLU A 172 15.62 -6.16 22.51
N ALA A 173 15.12 -7.09 23.32
CA ALA A 173 15.55 -7.31 24.70
C ALA A 173 16.94 -7.95 24.81
#